data_AF-A0A7K2X7E8-F1
#
_entry.id   AF-A0A7K2X7E8-F1
#
_cell.length_a   1.000
_cell.length_b   1.000
_cell.length_c   1.000
_cell.angle_alpha   90.00
_cell.angle_beta   90.00
_cell.angle_gamma   90.00
#
_symmetry.space_group_name_H-M   'P 1'
#
loop_
_entity.id
_entity.type
_entity.pdbx_description
1 polymer ?
#
loop_
_entity_poly.entity_id
_entity_poly.type
_entity_poly.pdbx_seq_one_letter_code
_entity_poly.pdbx_strand_id
1 'polypeptide(L)'
;TINTMVDQLSSFADEVTRMARDVGTEGILGGQADVKGVSGTWRDLTDSVNSMAGNLTAQVRSIAHVATAVAKGDLSKKVDVDARGEIRELKNTINTMVDQ
;
A
#
# COMPACT_ATOMS: atom_id res chain seq x y z
N THR A 1 3.14 -10.85 32.04
CA THR A 1 4.47 -10.46 32.54
C THR A 1 5.11 -9.50 31.55
N ILE A 2 5.99 -8.59 31.97
CA ILE A 2 6.61 -7.57 31.09
C ILE A 2 7.29 -8.21 29.86
N ASN A 3 7.88 -9.39 30.00
CA ASN A 3 8.55 -10.11 28.90
C ASN A 3 7.62 -10.34 27.69
N THR A 4 6.35 -10.67 27.90
CA THR A 4 5.40 -10.90 26.78
C THR A 4 5.13 -9.63 25.97
N MET A 5 5.09 -8.46 26.62
CA MET A 5 4.89 -7.18 25.93
C MET A 5 6.13 -6.76 25.14
N VAL A 6 7.32 -7.07 25.66
CA VAL A 6 8.61 -6.82 24.97
C VAL A 6 8.75 -7.70 23.73
N ASP A 7 8.41 -8.99 23.83
CA ASP A 7 8.48 -9.91 22.69
C ASP A 7 7.50 -9.52 21.57
N GLN A 8 6.31 -9.02 21.94
CA GLN A 8 5.33 -8.48 20.99
C GLN A 8 5.83 -7.21 20.29
N LEU A 9 6.54 -6.34 21.02
CA LEU A 9 7.13 -5.13 20.45
C LEU A 9 8.23 -5.46 19.44
N SER A 10 9.12 -6.39 19.79
CA SER A 10 10.18 -6.84 18.87
C SER A 10 9.58 -7.46 17.61
N SER A 11 8.56 -8.32 17.76
CA SER A 11 7.88 -8.93 16.62
C SER A 11 7.19 -7.90 15.72
N PHE A 12 6.53 -6.90 16.30
CA PHE A 12 5.93 -5.80 15.53
C PHE A 12 6.97 -4.96 14.79
N ALA A 13 8.07 -4.60 15.45
CA ALA A 13 9.13 -3.81 14.85
C ALA A 13 9.73 -4.52 13.63
N ASP A 14 10.04 -5.81 13.77
CA ASP A 14 10.56 -6.62 12.67
C ASP A 14 9.59 -6.65 11.48
N GLU A 15 8.29 -6.80 11.76
CA GLU A 15 7.24 -6.87 10.75
C GLU A 15 7.08 -5.55 9.97
N VAL A 16 7.06 -4.42 10.69
CA VAL A 16 6.97 -3.09 10.08
C VAL A 16 8.23 -2.76 9.28
N THR A 17 9.42 -3.09 9.79
CA THR A 17 10.68 -2.90 9.07
C THR A 17 10.69 -3.71 7.77
N ARG A 18 10.21 -4.96 7.82
CA ARG A 18 10.09 -5.82 6.64
C ARG A 18 9.14 -5.22 5.61
N MET A 19 7.96 -4.76 6.04
CA MET A 19 6.98 -4.17 5.14
C MET A 19 7.44 -2.84 4.54
N ALA A 20 8.14 -2.00 5.31
CA ALA A 20 8.72 -0.75 4.82
C ALA A 20 9.77 -1.02 3.73
N ARG A 21 10.60 -2.06 3.89
CA ARG A 21 11.55 -2.48 2.87
C ARG A 21 10.85 -3.02 1.63
N ASP A 22 9.93 -3.96 1.80
CA ASP A 22 9.25 -4.62 0.68
C ASP A 22 8.45 -3.62 -0.16
N VAL A 23 7.59 -2.82 0.47
CA VAL A 23 6.72 -1.86 -0.23
C VAL A 23 7.50 -0.63 -0.67
N GLY A 24 8.34 -0.09 0.21
CA GLY A 24 8.99 1.21 -0.01
C GLY A 24 10.29 1.15 -0.82
N THR A 25 11.05 0.05 -0.74
CA THR A 25 12.35 -0.08 -1.42
C THR A 25 12.30 -1.08 -2.56
N GLU A 26 11.78 -2.28 -2.32
CA GLU A 26 11.77 -3.36 -3.31
C GLU A 26 10.57 -3.26 -4.28
N GLY A 27 9.58 -2.42 -3.97
CA GLY A 27 8.35 -2.26 -4.76
C GLY A 27 7.43 -3.50 -4.74
N ILE A 28 7.62 -4.39 -3.77
CA ILE A 28 6.81 -5.59 -3.56
C ILE A 28 5.52 -5.17 -2.85
N LEU A 29 4.49 -4.91 -3.64
CA LEU A 29 3.19 -4.46 -3.16
C LEU A 29 2.31 -5.62 -2.68
N GLY A 30 1.47 -5.36 -1.68
CA GLY A 30 0.48 -6.31 -1.16
C GLY A 30 0.95 -7.18 0.00
N GLY A 31 2.15 -6.94 0.53
CA GLY A 31 2.56 -7.48 1.82
C GLY A 31 1.72 -6.90 2.95
N GLN A 32 1.37 -7.74 3.93
CA GLN A 32 0.68 -7.34 5.15
C GLN A 32 1.48 -7.83 6.35
N ALA A 33 1.50 -7.01 7.39
CA ALA A 33 2.01 -7.34 8.70
C ALA A 33 1.08 -8.33 9.42
N ASP A 34 1.59 -9.48 9.83
CA ASP A 34 0.92 -10.45 10.72
C ASP A 34 1.69 -10.59 12.03
N VAL A 35 1.26 -9.84 13.06
CA VAL A 35 1.89 -9.87 14.37
C VAL A 35 1.00 -10.67 15.33
N LYS A 36 1.44 -11.87 15.70
CA LYS A 36 0.66 -12.75 16.59
C LYS A 36 0.63 -12.21 18.02
N GLY A 37 -0.55 -12.27 18.63
CA GLY A 37 -0.74 -11.95 20.05
C GLY A 37 -0.84 -10.47 20.39
N VAL A 38 -0.81 -9.55 19.40
CA VAL A 38 -1.00 -8.12 19.65
C VAL A 38 -2.45 -7.79 20.01
N SER A 39 -2.62 -6.87 20.95
CA SER A 39 -3.91 -6.34 21.38
C SER A 39 -3.79 -4.86 21.76
N GLY A 40 -4.93 -4.16 21.85
CA GLY A 40 -4.97 -2.73 22.13
C GLY A 40 -4.22 -1.92 21.07
N THR A 41 -3.47 -0.91 21.50
CA THR A 41 -2.76 0.04 20.63
C THR A 41 -1.86 -0.64 19.59
N TRP A 42 -1.25 -1.78 19.89
CA TRP A 42 -0.37 -2.49 18.96
C TRP A 42 -1.13 -3.13 17.80
N ARG A 43 -2.33 -3.63 18.07
CA ARG A 43 -3.23 -4.11 17.02
C ARG A 43 -3.67 -2.94 16.14
N ASP A 44 -4.06 -1.82 16.75
CA ASP A 44 -4.51 -0.64 16.02
C ASP A 44 -3.41 -0.09 15.10
N LEU A 45 -2.15 -0.10 15.55
CA LEU A 45 -0.99 0.28 14.73
C LEU A 45 -0.76 -0.70 13.59
N THR A 46 -0.82 -2.01 13.84
CA THR A 46 -0.68 -3.06 12.81
C THR A 46 -1.76 -2.91 11.74
N ASP A 47 -3.01 -2.72 12.15
CA ASP A 47 -4.16 -2.55 11.27
C ASP A 47 -4.04 -1.25 10.45
N SER A 48 -3.53 -0.17 11.06
CA SER A 48 -3.30 1.11 10.38
C SER A 48 -2.21 1.01 9.31
N VAL A 49 -1.10 0.35 9.64
CA VAL A 49 0.03 0.11 8.72
C VAL A 49 -0.42 -0.78 7.55
N ASN A 50 -1.16 -1.84 7.82
CA ASN A 50 -1.76 -2.71 6.81
C ASN A 50 -2.75 -1.97 5.90
N SER A 51 -3.58 -1.10 6.48
CA SER A 51 -4.54 -0.30 5.72
C SER A 51 -3.83 0.67 4.77
N MET A 52 -2.76 1.34 5.26
CA MET A 52 -1.94 2.22 4.43
C MET A 52 -1.30 1.45 3.26
N ALA A 53 -0.62 0.33 3.54
CA ALA A 53 0.02 -0.48 2.52
C ALA A 53 -0.97 -1.07 1.51
N GLY A 54 -2.14 -1.51 1.97
CA GLY A 54 -3.22 -2.01 1.12
C GLY A 54 -3.78 -0.93 0.18
N ASN A 55 -4.06 0.26 0.72
CA ASN A 55 -4.55 1.38 -0.07
C ASN A 55 -3.54 1.81 -1.15
N LEU A 56 -2.27 2.00 -0.77
CA LEU A 56 -1.21 2.36 -1.72
C LEU A 56 -1.00 1.27 -2.78
N THR A 57 -1.03 0.00 -2.38
CA THR A 57 -0.92 -1.14 -3.30
C THR A 57 -2.03 -1.11 -4.36
N ALA A 58 -3.28 -0.96 -3.92
CA ALA A 58 -4.42 -0.92 -4.84
C ALA A 58 -4.33 0.27 -5.79
N GLN A 59 -3.97 1.44 -5.26
CA GLN A 59 -3.84 2.67 -6.03
C GLN A 59 -2.74 2.56 -7.10
N VAL A 60 -1.54 2.15 -6.72
CA VAL A 60 -0.39 2.02 -7.63
C VAL A 60 -0.64 0.93 -8.69
N ARG A 61 -1.21 -0.22 -8.33
CA ARG A 61 -1.54 -1.28 -9.30
C ARG A 61 -2.58 -0.83 -10.32
N SER A 62 -3.61 -0.10 -9.89
CA SER A 62 -4.63 0.44 -10.80
C SER A 62 -4.01 1.40 -11.82
N ILE A 63 -3.15 2.31 -11.35
CA ILE A 63 -2.42 3.27 -12.19
C ILE A 63 -1.51 2.55 -13.18
N ALA A 64 -0.71 1.58 -12.70
CA ALA A 64 0.20 0.82 -13.55
C ALA A 64 -0.52 0.04 -14.66
N HIS A 65 -1.69 -0.55 -14.34
CA HIS A 65 -2.51 -1.25 -15.32
C HIS A 65 -2.98 -0.33 -16.45
N VAL A 66 -3.48 0.87 -16.12
CA VAL A 66 -3.94 1.84 -17.12
C VAL A 66 -2.79 2.42 -17.91
N ALA A 67 -1.67 2.77 -17.27
CA ALA A 67 -0.47 3.23 -17.97
C ALA A 67 0.04 2.18 -18.97
N THR A 68 -0.02 0.89 -18.61
CA THR A 68 0.34 -0.21 -19.52
C THR A 68 -0.64 -0.32 -20.69
N ALA A 69 -1.94 -0.12 -20.46
CA ALA A 69 -2.95 -0.12 -21.52
C ALA A 69 -2.72 1.02 -22.52
N VAL A 70 -2.48 2.23 -22.02
CA VAL A 70 -2.13 3.42 -22.84
C VAL A 70 -0.88 3.16 -23.67
N ALA A 71 0.18 2.61 -23.07
CA ALA A 71 1.42 2.28 -23.78
C ALA A 71 1.21 1.23 -24.90
N LYS A 72 0.15 0.40 -24.81
CA LYS A 72 -0.26 -0.55 -25.84
C LYS A 72 -1.28 0.03 -26.83
N GLY A 73 -1.64 1.31 -26.71
CA GLY A 73 -2.60 2.01 -27.56
C GLY A 73 -4.07 1.84 -27.15
N ASP A 74 -4.36 1.23 -26.00
CA ASP A 74 -5.73 1.12 -25.47
C ASP A 74 -6.05 2.34 -24.59
N LEU A 75 -6.67 3.34 -25.22
CA LEU A 75 -7.16 4.57 -24.56
C LEU A 75 -8.60 4.42 -24.03
N SER A 76 -9.14 3.21 -23.93
CA SER A 76 -10.47 3.00 -23.33
C SER A 76 -10.44 2.85 -21.82
N LYS A 77 -9.25 2.69 -21.21
CA LYS A 77 -9.09 2.38 -19.78
C LYS A 77 -8.82 3.63 -18.97
N LYS A 78 -9.52 3.77 -17.85
CA LYS A 78 -9.28 4.82 -16.85
C LYS A 78 -8.96 4.24 -15.48
N VAL A 79 -8.20 5.01 -14.71
CA VAL A 79 -7.93 4.72 -13.31
C VAL A 79 -9.19 5.07 -12.51
N ASP A 80 -9.79 4.10 -11.84
CA ASP A 80 -11.07 4.25 -11.13
C ASP A 80 -10.95 4.12 -9.59
N VAL A 81 -9.79 3.72 -9.08
CA VAL A 81 -9.56 3.60 -7.63
C VAL A 81 -9.72 4.95 -6.90
N ASP A 82 -10.28 4.93 -5.69
CA ASP A 82 -10.34 6.14 -4.84
C ASP A 82 -8.92 6.55 -4.40
N ALA A 83 -8.64 7.84 -4.54
CA ALA A 83 -7.32 8.40 -4.29
C ALA A 83 -7.46 9.85 -3.81
N ARG A 84 -6.52 10.26 -2.95
CA ARG A 84 -6.45 11.60 -2.38
C ARG A 84 -5.01 12.11 -2.45
N GLY A 85 -4.82 13.41 -2.30
CA GLY A 85 -3.50 14.06 -2.34
C GLY A 85 -2.74 13.76 -3.64
N GLU A 86 -1.44 13.50 -3.52
CA GLU A 86 -0.53 13.27 -4.64
C GLU A 86 -0.96 12.10 -5.54
N ILE A 87 -1.54 11.04 -4.97
CA ILE A 87 -2.02 9.90 -5.75
C ILE A 87 -3.24 10.28 -6.61
N ARG A 88 -4.08 11.21 -6.14
CA ARG A 88 -5.21 11.73 -6.95
C ARG A 88 -4.71 12.56 -8.12
N GLU A 89 -3.69 13.39 -7.89
CA GLU A 89 -3.06 14.17 -8.96
C GLU A 89 -2.45 13.24 -10.01
N LEU A 90 -1.74 12.19 -9.59
CA LEU A 90 -1.22 11.18 -10.49
C LEU A 90 -2.33 10.46 -11.27
N LYS A 91 -3.40 9.99 -10.60
CA LYS A 91 -4.59 9.41 -11.23
C LYS A 91 -5.16 10.33 -12.31
N ASN A 92 -5.31 11.62 -12.02
CA ASN A 92 -5.86 12.59 -12.95
C ASN A 92 -4.95 12.80 -14.15
N THR A 93 -3.64 12.93 -13.94
CA THR A 93 -2.66 13.06 -15.03
C THR A 93 -2.74 11.89 -15.99
N ILE A 94 -2.80 10.65 -15.48
CA ILE A 94 -2.96 9.45 -16.31
C ILE A 94 -4.29 9.49 -17.08
N ASN A 95 -5.40 9.80 -16.41
CA ASN A 95 -6.71 9.84 -17.08
C ASN A 95 -6.77 10.94 -18.16
N THR A 96 -6.11 12.08 -17.95
CA THR A 96 -6.02 13.13 -18.98
C THR A 96 -5.22 12.68 -20.19
N MET A 97 -4.17 11.85 -20.02
CA MET A 97 -3.44 11.28 -21.16
C MET A 97 -4.27 10.29 -21.97
N VAL A 98 -5.20 9.59 -21.32
CA VAL A 98 -6.14 8.67 -21.97
C VAL A 98 -7.19 9.44 -22.80
N ASP A 99 -7.55 10.64 -22.36
CA ASP A 99 -8.59 11.46 -22.98
C ASP A 99 -8.12 12.28 -24.20
N GLN A 100 -6.83 12.25 -24.52
CA GLN A 100 -6.23 12.91 -25.70
C GLN A 100 -6.19 11.96 -26.90
#